data_AF-A0A7S2VFP1-F1
#
_entry.id   AF-A0A7S2VFP1-F1
#
_cell.length_a   1.000
_cell.length_b   1.000
_cell.length_c   1.000
_cell.angle_alpha   90.00
_cell.angle_beta   90.00
_cell.angle_gamma   90.00
#
_symmetry.space_group_name_H-M   'P 1'
#
loop_
_entity.id
_entity.type
_entity.pdbx_description
1 polymer ?
#
loop_
_entity_poly.entity_id
_entity_poly.type
_entity_poly.pdbx_seq_one_letter_code
_entity_poly.pdbx_strand_id
1 'polypeptide(L)'
;DRNASLESAARHDVFAESLVLGRQDAMERQTIVPIRNHLRQQNRQQRQSASTSQKKNPNQIKQFLNVACGTGRLGTFVRDNFPDVELTQVDVSPVFLEKARQQDTYWREYNQEF
;
A
#
# COMPACT_ATOMS: atom_id res chain seq x y z
N ASP A 1 10.96 -1.82 -25.67
CA ASP A 1 10.48 -0.51 -25.19
C ASP A 1 11.63 0.37 -24.70
N ARG A 2 11.94 1.47 -25.40
CA ARG A 2 13.16 2.29 -25.21
C ARG A 2 12.97 3.58 -24.39
N ASN A 3 11.83 3.78 -23.72
CA ASN A 3 11.47 5.10 -23.17
C ASN A 3 11.31 5.16 -21.64
N ALA A 4 11.44 4.06 -20.89
CA ALA A 4 11.42 4.07 -19.42
C ALA A 4 12.84 3.90 -18.90
N SER A 5 13.37 4.91 -18.19
CA SER A 5 14.69 4.86 -17.53
C SER A 5 14.54 4.99 -16.02
N LEU A 6 15.54 4.55 -15.25
CA LEU A 6 15.53 4.71 -13.78
C LEU A 6 15.42 6.18 -13.37
N GLU A 7 15.99 7.08 -14.16
CA GLU A 7 15.93 8.52 -13.97
C GLU A 7 14.52 9.08 -14.21
N SER A 8 13.82 8.63 -15.26
CA SER A 8 12.43 9.04 -15.50
C SER A 8 11.50 8.51 -14.41
N ALA A 9 11.73 7.29 -13.93
CA ALA A 9 11.00 6.71 -12.81
C ALA A 9 11.21 7.47 -11.50
N ALA A 10 12.44 7.96 -11.24
CA ALA A 10 12.72 8.78 -10.06
C ALA A 10 11.97 10.13 -10.07
N ARG A 11 11.69 10.69 -11.25
CA ARG A 11 10.92 11.94 -11.39
C ARG A 11 9.41 11.72 -11.47
N HIS A 12 8.97 10.49 -11.74
CA HIS A 12 7.57 10.16 -11.96
C HIS A 12 6.67 10.68 -10.83
N ASP A 13 7.05 10.42 -9.58
CA ASP A 13 6.25 10.82 -8.42
C ASP A 13 6.12 12.34 -8.31
N VAL A 14 7.18 13.10 -8.64
CA VAL A 14 7.15 14.57 -8.62
C VAL A 14 6.24 15.11 -9.72
N PHE A 15 6.30 14.52 -10.92
CA PHE A 15 5.40 14.90 -12.02
C PHE A 15 3.95 14.58 -11.71
N ALA A 16 3.69 13.38 -11.21
CA ALA A 16 2.34 12.93 -10.87
C ALA A 16 1.74 13.81 -9.76
N GLU A 17 2.52 14.12 -8.72
CA GLU A 17 2.15 15.07 -7.66
C GLU A 17 1.83 16.45 -8.23
N SER A 18 2.65 16.96 -9.16
CA SER A 18 2.43 18.25 -9.81
C SER A 18 1.15 18.28 -10.65
N LEU A 19 0.85 17.20 -11.37
CA LEU A 19 -0.33 17.07 -12.21
C LEU A 19 -1.63 17.12 -11.40
N VAL A 20 -1.63 16.58 -10.18
CA VAL A 20 -2.79 16.63 -9.28
C VAL A 20 -2.71 17.79 -8.27
N LEU A 21 -1.96 18.84 -8.60
CA LEU A 21 -1.85 20.08 -7.82
C LEU A 21 -1.32 19.86 -6.39
N GLY A 22 -0.37 18.93 -6.22
CA GLY A 22 0.22 18.64 -4.92
C GLY A 22 -0.68 17.83 -3.99
N ARG A 23 -1.59 17.02 -4.54
CA ARG A 23 -2.57 16.24 -3.77
C ARG A 23 -2.40 14.73 -3.86
N GLN A 24 -1.45 14.20 -4.62
CA GLN A 24 -1.38 12.76 -4.88
C GLN A 24 -1.16 12.00 -3.58
N ASP A 25 -0.17 12.42 -2.79
CA ASP A 25 0.13 11.84 -1.49
C ASP A 25 -1.10 11.83 -0.55
N ALA A 26 -1.84 12.95 -0.50
CA ALA A 26 -3.07 13.04 0.27
C ALA A 26 -4.17 12.12 -0.27
N MET A 27 -4.35 12.06 -1.60
CA MET A 27 -5.34 11.21 -2.27
C MET A 27 -5.07 9.74 -2.01
N GLU A 28 -3.83 9.29 -2.13
CA GLU A 28 -3.43 7.89 -1.88
C GLU A 28 -3.71 7.49 -0.43
N ARG A 29 -3.37 8.34 0.56
CA ARG A 29 -3.65 8.05 1.98
C ARG A 29 -5.15 7.97 2.29
N GLN A 30 -5.98 8.77 1.61
CA GLN A 30 -7.43 8.71 1.80
C GLN A 30 -8.03 7.37 1.37
N THR A 31 -7.36 6.59 0.51
CA THR A 31 -7.83 5.25 0.12
C THR A 31 -7.85 4.27 1.29
N ILE A 32 -7.03 4.48 2.33
CA ILE A 32 -6.94 3.61 3.50
C ILE A 32 -8.18 3.75 4.41
N VAL A 33 -8.78 4.93 4.46
CA VAL A 33 -9.93 5.24 5.33
C VAL A 33 -11.12 4.30 5.09
N PRO A 34 -11.65 4.14 3.85
CA PRO A 34 -12.77 3.24 3.60
C PRO A 34 -12.42 1.77 3.87
N ILE A 35 -11.19 1.34 3.59
CA ILE A 35 -10.72 -0.01 3.90
C ILE A 35 -10.81 -0.29 5.40
N ARG A 36 -10.28 0.62 6.23
CA ARG A 36 -10.31 0.49 7.69
C ARG A 36 -11.73 0.52 8.25
N ASN A 37 -12.61 1.34 7.65
CA ASN A 37 -14.02 1.38 8.03
C ASN A 37 -14.73 0.06 7.71
N HIS A 38 -14.46 -0.53 6.54
CA HIS A 38 -15.01 -1.82 6.14
C HIS A 38 -14.61 -2.94 7.11
N LEU A 39 -13.31 -3.06 7.43
CA LEU A 39 -12.82 -4.06 8.38
C LEU A 39 -13.49 -3.91 9.75
N ARG A 40 -13.58 -2.68 10.27
CA ARG A 40 -14.28 -2.39 11.54
C ARG A 40 -15.73 -2.86 11.54
N GLN A 41 -16.45 -2.68 10.43
CA GLN A 41 -17.84 -3.13 10.31
C GLN A 41 -17.94 -4.66 10.30
N GLN A 42 -17.09 -5.34 9.51
CA GLN A 42 -17.04 -6.81 9.49
C GLN A 42 -16.77 -7.40 10.88
N ASN A 43 -15.87 -6.78 11.65
CA ASN A 43 -15.59 -7.20 13.02
C ASN A 43 -16.77 -7.05 13.96
N ARG A 44 -17.54 -5.96 13.83
CA ARG A 44 -18.74 -5.76 14.66
C ARG A 44 -19.78 -6.84 14.37
N GLN A 45 -19.98 -7.20 13.10
CA GLN A 45 -20.89 -8.26 12.69
C GLN A 45 -20.42 -9.63 13.22
N GLN A 46 -19.14 -9.97 13.06
CA GLN A 46 -18.58 -11.22 13.57
C GLN A 46 -18.70 -11.35 15.10
N ARG A 47 -18.54 -10.26 15.85
CA ARG A 47 -18.71 -10.25 17.31
C ARG A 47 -20.16 -10.42 17.76
N GLN A 48 -21.13 -10.05 16.92
CA GLN A 48 -22.56 -10.25 17.20
C GLN A 48 -23.01 -11.68 16.89
N SER A 49 -22.32 -12.38 15.98
CA SER A 49 -22.68 -13.73 15.54
C SER A 49 -21.86 -14.86 16.17
N ALA A 50 -20.74 -14.57 16.83
CA ALA A 50 -19.85 -15.62 17.37
C ALA A 50 -20.07 -15.86 18.88
N SER A 51 -20.74 -16.97 19.20
CA SER A 51 -20.59 -17.64 20.50
C SER A 51 -19.27 -18.42 20.50
N THR A 52 -18.34 -18.03 21.38
CA THR A 52 -17.18 -18.84 21.80
C THR A 52 -16.03 -19.03 20.78
N SER A 53 -14.89 -18.45 21.13
CA SER A 53 -13.53 -18.97 20.88
C SER A 53 -12.98 -18.97 19.45
N GLN A 54 -12.67 -17.79 18.90
CA GLN A 54 -11.38 -17.52 18.26
C GLN A 54 -11.23 -16.01 18.06
N LYS A 55 -10.37 -15.40 18.89
CA LYS A 55 -10.01 -13.97 18.82
C LYS A 55 -9.17 -13.74 17.56
N LYS A 56 -9.80 -13.71 16.38
CA LYS A 56 -9.15 -13.21 15.16
C LYS A 56 -8.88 -11.73 15.38
N ASN A 57 -7.64 -11.28 15.10
CA ASN A 57 -7.29 -9.87 15.22
C ASN A 57 -8.21 -9.06 14.29
N PRO A 58 -9.10 -8.22 14.83
CA PRO A 58 -10.20 -7.66 14.04
C PRO A 58 -9.67 -6.76 12.91
N ASN A 59 -8.60 -6.00 13.13
CA ASN A 59 -8.13 -5.03 12.13
C ASN A 59 -7.08 -5.57 11.15
N GLN A 60 -7.01 -6.88 10.90
CA GLN A 60 -5.94 -7.45 10.10
C GLN A 60 -6.38 -7.72 8.65
N ILE A 61 -5.73 -7.04 7.69
CA ILE A 61 -5.71 -7.46 6.29
C ILE A 61 -4.62 -8.52 6.16
N LYS A 62 -4.96 -9.68 5.59
CA LYS A 62 -3.96 -10.72 5.33
C LYS A 62 -3.19 -10.50 4.03
N GLN A 63 -3.90 -10.09 2.98
CA GLN A 63 -3.36 -9.96 1.63
C GLN A 63 -3.84 -8.66 1.01
N PHE A 64 -2.94 -7.96 0.32
CA PHE A 64 -3.23 -6.73 -0.42
C PHE A 64 -2.59 -6.81 -1.80
N LEU A 65 -3.39 -6.64 -2.85
CA LEU A 65 -2.91 -6.58 -4.23
C LEU A 65 -3.02 -5.14 -4.74
N ASN A 66 -1.88 -4.52 -5.01
CA ASN A 66 -1.80 -3.20 -5.62
C ASN A 66 -1.57 -3.34 -7.14
N VAL A 67 -2.61 -3.09 -7.93
CA VAL A 67 -2.58 -3.17 -9.40
C VAL A 67 -2.27 -1.80 -9.99
N ALA A 68 -1.41 -1.76 -11.02
CA ALA A 68 -0.86 -0.51 -11.57
C ALA A 68 -0.16 0.30 -10.47
N CYS A 69 0.73 -0.38 -9.74
CA CYS A 69 1.31 0.16 -8.52
C CYS A 69 2.28 1.33 -8.74
N GLY A 70 2.66 1.61 -9.99
CA GLY A 70 3.68 2.60 -10.31
C GLY A 70 4.98 2.32 -9.56
N THR A 71 5.57 3.37 -9.01
CA THR A 71 6.78 3.34 -8.17
C THR A 71 6.58 2.72 -6.79
N GLY A 72 5.35 2.31 -6.46
CA GLY A 72 5.03 1.56 -5.25
C GLY A 72 4.67 2.38 -4.02
N ARG A 73 4.50 3.71 -4.15
CA ARG A 73 4.23 4.62 -3.02
C ARG A 73 3.01 4.24 -2.18
N LEU A 74 1.87 3.91 -2.78
CA LEU A 74 0.70 3.42 -2.02
C LEU A 74 1.04 2.18 -1.15
N GLY A 75 1.97 1.33 -1.62
CA GLY A 75 2.42 0.15 -0.90
C GLY A 75 3.03 0.48 0.48
N THR A 76 3.76 1.61 0.59
CA THR A 76 4.33 2.03 1.88
C THR A 76 3.24 2.47 2.85
N PHE A 77 2.22 3.20 2.39
CA PHE A 77 1.08 3.56 3.25
C PHE A 77 0.26 2.35 3.69
N VAL A 78 0.13 1.35 2.82
CA VAL A 78 -0.51 0.07 3.18
C VAL A 78 0.30 -0.61 4.29
N ARG A 79 1.62 -0.67 4.16
CA ARG A 79 2.51 -1.22 5.19
C ARG A 79 2.43 -0.46 6.52
N ASP A 80 2.44 0.87 6.49
CA ASP A 80 2.32 1.72 7.69
C ASP A 80 1.02 1.45 8.47
N ASN A 81 -0.07 1.11 7.76
CA ASN A 81 -1.37 0.89 8.36
C ASN A 81 -1.68 -0.59 8.67
N PHE A 82 -1.04 -1.51 7.94
CA PHE A 82 -1.22 -2.96 8.04
C PHE A 82 0.15 -3.66 7.94
N PRO A 83 1.02 -3.58 8.97
CA PRO A 83 2.41 -4.05 8.87
C PRO A 83 2.55 -5.53 8.49
N ASP A 84 1.67 -6.38 9.01
CA ASP A 84 1.69 -7.84 8.81
C ASP A 84 1.06 -8.29 7.48
N VAL A 85 0.69 -7.36 6.59
CA VAL A 85 0.00 -7.70 5.34
C VAL A 85 0.95 -8.35 4.34
N GLU A 86 0.48 -9.39 3.65
CA GLU A 86 1.14 -9.88 2.43
C GLU A 86 0.80 -8.92 1.28
N LEU A 87 1.74 -8.04 0.94
CA LEU A 87 1.59 -7.05 -0.13
C LEU A 87 2.18 -7.59 -1.44
N THR A 88 1.34 -7.65 -2.47
CA THR A 88 1.75 -7.93 -3.85
C THR A 88 1.55 -6.68 -4.70
N GLN A 89 2.56 -6.31 -5.48
CA GLN A 89 2.54 -5.13 -6.34
C GLN A 89 2.74 -5.56 -7.79
N VAL A 90 1.89 -5.05 -8.68
CA VAL A 90 1.91 -5.38 -10.11
C VAL A 90 1.88 -4.10 -10.92
N ASP A 91 2.81 -3.99 -11.85
CA ASP A 91 2.87 -2.93 -12.85
C ASP A 91 3.42 -3.50 -14.16
N VAL A 92 3.11 -2.86 -15.28
CA VAL A 92 3.59 -3.27 -16.59
C VAL A 92 5.02 -2.81 -16.85
N SER A 93 5.49 -1.78 -16.14
CA SER A 93 6.83 -1.21 -16.31
C SER A 93 7.84 -1.89 -15.39
N PRO A 94 8.85 -2.63 -15.93
CA PRO A 94 9.89 -3.26 -15.11
C PRO A 94 10.70 -2.24 -14.29
N VAL A 95 10.88 -1.03 -14.82
CA VAL A 95 11.61 0.05 -14.14
C VAL A 95 10.82 0.58 -12.95
N PHE A 96 9.50 0.66 -13.07
CA PHE A 96 8.63 1.04 -11.94
C PHE A 96 8.60 -0.07 -10.88
N LEU A 97 8.54 -1.33 -11.29
CA LEU A 97 8.64 -2.46 -10.36
C LEU A 97 9.97 -2.49 -9.60
N GLU A 98 11.10 -2.18 -10.24
CA GLU A 98 12.38 -2.08 -9.51
C GLU A 98 12.35 -0.94 -8.49
N LYS A 99 11.70 0.20 -8.81
CA LYS A 99 11.51 1.28 -7.84
C LYS A 99 10.55 0.90 -6.71
N ALA A 100 9.46 0.21 -7.01
CA ALA A 100 8.54 -0.33 -6.00
C ALA A 100 9.25 -1.30 -5.05
N ARG A 101 10.09 -2.18 -5.60
CA ARG A 101 10.93 -3.10 -4.82
C ARG A 101 11.88 -2.35 -3.89
N GLN A 102 12.52 -1.28 -4.38
CA GLN A 102 13.40 -0.43 -3.56
C GLN A 102 12.63 0.25 -2.42
N GLN A 103 11.41 0.73 -2.66
CA GLN A 103 10.58 1.33 -1.60
C GLN A 103 10.13 0.32 -0.54
N ASP A 104 9.66 -0.88 -0.94
CA ASP A 104 9.30 -1.93 0.04
C ASP A 104 10.53 -2.42 0.82
N THR A 105 11.70 -2.53 0.17
CA THR A 105 12.97 -2.88 0.84
C THR A 105 13.33 -1.82 1.89
N TYR A 106 13.34 -0.54 1.50
CA TYR A 106 13.63 0.56 2.41
C TYR A 106 12.67 0.60 3.60
N TRP A 107 11.36 0.40 3.36
CA TRP A 107 10.38 0.36 4.44
C TRP A 107 10.67 -0.78 5.43
N ARG A 108 11.05 -1.97 4.93
CA ARG A 108 11.38 -3.12 5.79
C ARG A 108 12.63 -2.88 6.61
N GLU A 109 13.68 -2.36 5.98
CA GLU A 109 14.93 -2.04 6.67
C GLU A 109 14.68 -1.03 7.79
N TYR A 110 13.98 0.07 7.49
CA TYR A 110 13.65 1.11 8.46
C TYR A 110 12.82 0.59 9.66
N ASN A 111 11.87 -0.33 9.42
CA ASN A 111 11.02 -0.88 10.47
C ASN A 111 11.61 -2.12 11.18
N GLN A 112 12.76 -2.64 10.74
CA GLN A 112 13.49 -3.70 11.46
C GLN A 112 14.50 -3.13 12.46
N GLU A 113 14.85 -1.85 12.34
CA GLU A 113 15.79 -1.15 13.24
C GLU A 113 15.17 -0.70 14.58
N PHE A 114 13.86 -0.88 14.77
CA PHE A 114 13.10 -0.50 15.97
C PHE A 114 12.14 -1.61 16.42
#